data_AF-A0A6C8G206-F1
#
_entry.id   AF-A0A6C8G206-F1
#
_cell.length_a   1.000
_cell.length_b   1.000
_cell.length_c   1.000
_cell.angle_alpha   90.00
_cell.angle_beta   90.00
_cell.angle_gamma   90.00
#
_symmetry.space_group_name_H-M   'P 1'
#
loop_
_entity.id
_entity.type
_entity.pdbx_description
1 polymer ?
#
loop_
_entity_poly.entity_id
_entity_poly.type
_entity_poly.pdbx_seq_one_letter_code
_entity_poly.pdbx_strand_id
1 'polypeptide(L)'
;MHDYSLLIGNGINNLSEGNTWNDVLNSLGEKYHVDINTKDKPFPLAYEEIYFKILKNAGNKNAEIDIKNHIAEKIRTIKHNEIHKKILDLNCCNIMTTNYDLAFEGALKQAPSTPDLKNKGVIKEQRYSIFRHHCISDKKIWHIHGDINVPNSITLGYEHYSGHLQSMRNYVTTGSRYSKEGFTDLKPLTNRLNILTEEYSWIDSFFIRDMYIVGLTLDFVEIDLWWLLTFRERNKYLHKCEMNIHNRIMYYLPSCFLDRTQYKDEDVNHLTAKIELLRSVGVQVNSTFGINFTNSKEDQKEFYLSVITDIHSRKS
;
A
#
# COMPACT_ATOMS: atom_id res chain seq x y z
N MET A 1 23.28 7.52 3.73
CA MET A 1 21.81 7.66 3.77
C MET A 1 21.26 6.63 2.79
N HIS A 2 20.19 5.89 3.09
CA HIS A 2 19.72 4.86 2.15
C HIS A 2 18.99 5.47 0.97
N ASP A 3 19.42 5.23 -0.25
CA ASP A 3 18.95 6.01 -1.41
C ASP A 3 17.57 5.59 -1.95
N TYR A 4 16.92 4.60 -1.33
CA TYR A 4 15.66 4.05 -1.81
C TYR A 4 14.70 3.61 -0.70
N SER A 5 13.44 3.46 -1.10
CA SER A 5 12.30 2.96 -0.34
C SER A 5 11.60 1.87 -1.13
N LEU A 6 10.80 1.06 -0.43
CA LEU A 6 9.99 0.00 -1.02
C LEU A 6 8.52 0.32 -0.87
N LEU A 7 7.69 0.00 -1.87
CA LEU A 7 6.24 -0.04 -1.76
C LEU A 7 5.76 -1.47 -2.06
N ILE A 8 5.32 -2.15 -1.02
CA ILE A 8 5.01 -3.57 -1.06
C ILE A 8 3.50 -3.81 -0.96
N GLY A 9 2.93 -4.49 -1.94
CA GLY A 9 1.51 -4.87 -1.93
C GLY A 9 1.25 -6.28 -1.41
N ASN A 10 -0.02 -6.69 -1.50
CA ASN A 10 -0.49 -7.95 -0.91
C ASN A 10 -0.03 -9.20 -1.66
N GLY A 11 0.57 -9.07 -2.84
CA GLY A 11 1.05 -10.20 -3.64
C GLY A 11 2.03 -11.10 -2.88
N ILE A 12 2.85 -10.56 -1.97
CA ILE A 12 3.78 -11.36 -1.17
C ILE A 12 3.08 -12.20 -0.09
N ASN A 13 1.86 -11.82 0.31
CA ASN A 13 1.07 -12.55 1.30
C ASN A 13 0.42 -13.82 0.70
N ASN A 14 0.32 -13.92 -0.62
CA ASN A 14 -0.20 -15.13 -1.29
C ASN A 14 0.68 -16.37 -1.03
N LEU A 15 1.95 -16.15 -0.67
CA LEU A 15 2.86 -17.23 -0.26
C LEU A 15 2.55 -17.76 1.14
N SER A 16 1.91 -16.95 1.99
CA SER A 16 1.55 -17.34 3.34
C SER A 16 0.31 -18.22 3.37
N GLU A 17 0.14 -18.95 4.47
CA GLU A 17 -1.14 -19.56 4.84
C GLU A 17 -2.00 -18.52 5.56
N GLY A 18 -3.32 -18.54 5.36
CA GLY A 18 -4.23 -17.59 5.99
C GLY A 18 -5.59 -17.55 5.32
N ASN A 19 -6.45 -16.65 5.82
CA ASN A 19 -7.75 -16.40 5.19
C ASN A 19 -7.55 -15.74 3.82
N THR A 20 -8.21 -16.27 2.80
CA THR A 20 -8.36 -15.56 1.54
C THR A 20 -9.33 -14.40 1.71
N TRP A 21 -9.30 -13.44 0.78
CA TRP A 21 -10.28 -12.35 0.79
C TRP A 21 -11.73 -12.88 0.69
N ASN A 22 -11.96 -13.96 -0.05
CA ASN A 22 -13.27 -14.60 -0.13
C ASN A 22 -13.71 -15.15 1.23
N ASP A 23 -12.80 -15.70 2.04
CA ASP A 23 -13.13 -16.18 3.39
C ASP A 23 -13.56 -15.02 4.30
N VAL A 24 -12.92 -13.86 4.15
CA VAL A 24 -13.31 -12.63 4.88
C VAL A 24 -14.74 -12.23 4.49
N LEU A 25 -15.02 -12.13 3.19
CA LEU A 25 -16.33 -11.75 2.66
C LEU A 25 -17.42 -12.74 3.08
N ASN A 26 -17.19 -14.05 2.92
CA ASN A 26 -18.15 -15.08 3.33
C ASN A 26 -18.48 -14.97 4.83
N SER A 27 -17.45 -14.77 5.67
CA SER A 27 -17.67 -14.62 7.11
C SER A 27 -18.45 -13.36 7.50
N LEU A 28 -18.36 -12.28 6.71
CA LEU A 28 -19.20 -11.10 6.88
C LEU A 28 -20.64 -11.38 6.49
N GLY A 29 -20.85 -12.06 5.36
CA GLY A 29 -22.17 -12.46 4.88
C GLY A 29 -22.91 -13.36 5.88
N GLU A 30 -22.21 -14.34 6.43
CA GLU A 30 -22.72 -15.22 7.50
C GLU A 30 -23.06 -14.44 8.77
N LYS A 31 -22.12 -13.62 9.27
CA LYS A 31 -22.29 -12.88 10.54
C LYS A 31 -23.46 -11.90 10.52
N TYR A 32 -23.67 -11.23 9.39
CA TYR A 32 -24.70 -10.20 9.26
C TYR A 32 -25.93 -10.66 8.48
N HIS A 33 -25.97 -11.94 8.09
CA HIS A 33 -27.05 -12.53 7.29
C HIS A 33 -27.37 -11.71 6.04
N VAL A 34 -26.33 -11.35 5.27
CA VAL A 34 -26.45 -10.59 4.02
C VAL A 34 -25.79 -11.34 2.87
N ASP A 35 -26.39 -11.26 1.69
CA ASP A 35 -25.77 -11.77 0.47
C ASP A 35 -24.67 -10.81 -0.02
N ILE A 36 -23.47 -11.35 -0.22
CA ILE A 36 -22.30 -10.60 -0.66
C ILE A 36 -21.86 -11.13 -2.02
N ASN A 37 -21.98 -10.28 -3.04
CA ASN A 37 -21.51 -10.56 -4.38
C ASN A 37 -20.61 -9.40 -4.86
N THR A 38 -19.33 -9.69 -5.02
CA THR A 38 -18.31 -8.74 -5.50
C THR A 38 -17.92 -8.99 -6.96
N LYS A 39 -18.53 -9.98 -7.62
CA LYS A 39 -18.19 -10.33 -9.00
C LYS A 39 -18.49 -9.15 -9.94
N ASP A 40 -17.54 -8.85 -10.82
CA ASP A 40 -17.62 -7.81 -11.84
C ASP A 40 -17.85 -6.38 -11.28
N LYS A 41 -17.59 -6.16 -9.98
CA LYS A 41 -17.73 -4.87 -9.31
C LYS A 41 -16.37 -4.34 -8.87
N PRO A 42 -16.07 -3.03 -9.07
CA PRO A 42 -14.93 -2.40 -8.46
C PRO A 42 -14.98 -2.58 -6.94
N PHE A 43 -13.89 -3.07 -6.36
CA PHE A 43 -13.87 -3.48 -4.97
C PHE A 43 -14.35 -2.39 -3.99
N PRO A 44 -13.95 -1.11 -4.12
CA PRO A 44 -14.42 -0.09 -3.20
C PRO A 44 -15.94 0.09 -3.22
N LEU A 45 -16.59 0.00 -4.39
CA LEU A 45 -18.05 0.07 -4.49
C LEU A 45 -18.72 -1.17 -3.93
N ALA A 46 -18.12 -2.35 -4.12
CA ALA A 46 -18.62 -3.57 -3.53
C ALA A 46 -18.58 -3.51 -2.00
N TYR A 47 -17.53 -2.91 -1.42
CA TYR A 47 -17.47 -2.64 0.02
C TYR A 47 -18.61 -1.70 0.47
N GLU A 48 -18.88 -0.60 -0.24
CA GLU A 48 -20.00 0.29 0.09
C GLU A 48 -21.35 -0.45 0.04
N GLU A 49 -21.56 -1.32 -0.95
CA GLU A 49 -22.76 -2.14 -1.04
C GLU A 49 -22.92 -3.08 0.17
N ILE A 50 -21.85 -3.76 0.57
CA ILE A 50 -21.82 -4.62 1.77
C ILE A 50 -22.16 -3.78 3.00
N TYR A 51 -21.50 -2.63 3.17
CA TYR A 51 -21.76 -1.72 4.28
C TYR A 51 -23.23 -1.30 4.34
N PHE A 52 -23.84 -0.88 3.22
CA PHE A 52 -25.25 -0.49 3.20
C PHE A 52 -26.21 -1.65 3.47
N LYS A 53 -25.92 -2.85 2.96
CA LYS A 53 -26.71 -4.06 3.26
C LYS A 53 -26.70 -4.34 4.77
N ILE A 54 -25.52 -4.30 5.38
CA ILE A 54 -25.36 -4.53 6.82
C ILE A 54 -26.04 -3.42 7.62
N LEU A 55 -25.86 -2.15 7.25
CA LEU A 55 -26.47 -1.01 7.93
C LEU A 55 -28.00 -1.09 7.92
N LYS A 56 -28.60 -1.48 6.77
CA LYS A 56 -30.06 -1.66 6.63
C LYS A 56 -30.58 -2.83 7.45
N ASN A 57 -29.83 -3.94 7.52
CA ASN A 57 -30.24 -5.13 8.27
C ASN A 57 -30.09 -4.94 9.79
N ALA A 58 -28.93 -4.44 10.24
CA ALA A 58 -28.61 -4.33 11.66
C ALA A 58 -29.15 -3.04 12.31
N GLY A 59 -29.46 -1.99 11.55
CA GLY A 59 -29.91 -0.70 12.08
C GLY A 59 -28.89 0.04 12.96
N ASN A 60 -27.65 -0.44 13.03
CA ASN A 60 -26.60 0.06 13.92
C ASN A 60 -25.76 1.15 13.25
N LYS A 61 -25.73 2.36 13.82
CA LYS A 61 -24.90 3.48 13.34
C LYS A 61 -23.39 3.24 13.45
N ASN A 62 -22.97 2.28 14.27
CA ASN A 62 -21.57 1.85 14.41
C ASN A 62 -21.22 0.64 13.51
N ALA A 63 -22.07 0.29 12.54
CA ALA A 63 -21.85 -0.88 11.68
C ALA A 63 -20.47 -0.88 11.01
N GLU A 64 -19.95 0.27 10.57
CA GLU A 64 -18.65 0.33 9.89
C GLU A 64 -17.48 -0.07 10.80
N ILE A 65 -17.44 0.41 12.05
CA ILE A 65 -16.36 0.04 12.96
C ILE A 65 -16.43 -1.46 13.29
N ASP A 66 -17.63 -2.02 13.44
CA ASP A 66 -17.83 -3.44 13.71
C ASP A 66 -17.42 -4.32 12.51
N ILE A 67 -17.72 -3.88 11.28
CA ILE A 67 -17.27 -4.53 10.04
C ILE A 67 -15.75 -4.50 9.96
N LYS A 68 -15.12 -3.34 10.16
CA LYS A 68 -13.67 -3.20 10.10
C LYS A 68 -12.95 -4.00 11.17
N ASN A 69 -13.50 -4.05 12.39
CA ASN A 69 -13.00 -4.91 13.46
C ASN A 69 -13.05 -6.38 13.04
N HIS A 70 -14.17 -6.84 12.47
CA HIS A 70 -14.31 -8.22 11.99
C HIS A 70 -13.31 -8.56 10.88
N ILE A 71 -13.11 -7.64 9.93
CA ILE A 71 -12.10 -7.77 8.88
C ILE A 71 -10.69 -7.85 9.49
N ALA A 72 -10.38 -6.99 10.46
CA ALA A 72 -9.09 -6.97 11.14
C ALA A 72 -8.79 -8.29 11.87
N GLU A 73 -9.79 -8.90 12.52
CA GLU A 73 -9.64 -10.22 13.15
C GLU A 73 -9.25 -11.31 12.15
N LYS A 74 -9.87 -11.30 10.96
CA LYS A 74 -9.56 -12.28 9.91
C LYS A 74 -8.19 -12.05 9.28
N ILE A 75 -7.79 -10.79 9.09
CA ILE A 75 -6.48 -10.42 8.53
C ILE A 75 -5.35 -10.73 9.51
N ARG A 76 -5.59 -10.65 10.82
CA ARG A 76 -4.58 -10.94 11.85
C ARG A 76 -4.00 -12.35 11.77
N THR A 77 -4.68 -13.28 11.08
CA THR A 77 -4.19 -14.65 10.90
C THR A 77 -3.06 -14.75 9.86
N ILE A 78 -2.86 -13.73 9.02
CA ILE A 78 -1.78 -13.68 8.02
C ILE A 78 -0.44 -13.68 8.75
N LYS A 79 0.39 -14.67 8.43
CA LYS A 79 1.75 -14.81 8.96
C LYS A 79 2.77 -14.32 7.95
N HIS A 80 3.92 -13.92 8.47
CA HIS A 80 5.08 -13.64 7.64
C HIS A 80 5.61 -14.90 6.96
N ASN A 81 6.28 -14.69 5.84
CA ASN A 81 6.99 -15.73 5.08
C ASN A 81 8.44 -15.29 4.82
N GLU A 82 9.20 -16.10 4.08
CA GLU A 82 10.60 -15.83 3.78
C GLU A 82 10.82 -14.50 3.05
N ILE A 83 9.91 -14.12 2.14
CA ILE A 83 10.03 -12.89 1.35
C ILE A 83 9.97 -11.65 2.25
N HIS A 84 9.15 -11.67 3.30
CA HIS A 84 9.12 -10.59 4.29
C HIS A 84 10.49 -10.40 4.96
N LYS A 85 11.14 -11.50 5.35
CA LYS A 85 12.48 -11.46 5.97
C LYS A 85 13.52 -10.93 5.00
N LYS A 86 13.53 -11.44 3.76
CA LYS A 86 14.46 -11.00 2.72
C LYS A 86 14.29 -9.52 2.34
N ILE A 87 13.06 -9.02 2.34
CA ILE A 87 12.78 -7.59 2.15
C ILE A 87 13.34 -6.77 3.32
N LEU A 88 13.19 -7.26 4.55
CA LEU A 88 13.75 -6.59 5.73
C LEU A 88 15.28 -6.61 5.71
N ASP A 89 15.92 -7.62 5.14
CA ASP A 89 17.39 -7.65 4.99
C ASP A 89 17.92 -6.61 3.98
N LEU A 90 17.07 -5.99 3.16
CA LEU A 90 17.48 -4.95 2.21
C LEU A 90 17.93 -3.68 2.95
N ASN A 91 18.95 -3.01 2.38
CA ASN A 91 19.59 -1.81 2.91
C ASN A 91 18.74 -0.54 2.70
N CYS A 92 17.48 -0.56 3.15
CA CYS A 92 16.56 0.57 3.16
C CYS A 92 15.91 0.76 4.54
N CYS A 93 15.59 2.02 4.87
CA CYS A 93 14.92 2.38 6.12
C CYS A 93 13.41 2.50 5.99
N ASN A 94 12.86 2.70 4.78
CA ASN A 94 11.45 2.98 4.59
C ASN A 94 10.82 1.89 3.72
N ILE A 95 9.86 1.18 4.30
CA ILE A 95 9.06 0.17 3.61
C ILE A 95 7.60 0.62 3.76
N MET A 96 6.98 1.07 2.67
CA MET A 96 5.55 1.27 2.61
C MET A 96 4.84 -0.03 2.26
N THR A 97 3.63 -0.19 2.77
CA THR A 97 2.74 -1.27 2.36
C THR A 97 1.29 -0.85 2.36
N THR A 98 0.54 -1.36 1.38
CA THR A 98 -0.93 -1.28 1.34
C THR A 98 -1.60 -2.40 2.15
N ASN A 99 -0.80 -3.31 2.71
CA ASN A 99 -1.27 -4.44 3.49
C ASN A 99 -1.68 -3.98 4.89
N TYR A 100 -2.80 -4.51 5.37
CA TYR A 100 -3.34 -4.17 6.68
C TYR A 100 -2.75 -5.03 7.80
N ASP A 101 -2.25 -6.23 7.47
CA ASP A 101 -1.65 -7.16 8.42
C ASP A 101 -0.32 -6.66 8.99
N LEU A 102 0.22 -7.40 9.95
CA LEU A 102 1.48 -7.10 10.62
C LEU A 102 2.54 -8.16 10.32
N ALA A 103 2.58 -8.69 9.09
CA ALA A 103 3.53 -9.74 8.72
C ALA A 103 4.98 -9.23 8.77
N PHE A 104 5.28 -8.02 8.30
CA PHE A 104 6.63 -7.46 8.44
C PHE A 104 7.06 -7.36 9.90
N GLU A 105 6.16 -6.91 10.77
CA GLU A 105 6.38 -6.84 12.21
C GLU A 105 6.56 -8.22 12.83
N GLY A 106 5.79 -9.19 12.38
CA GLY A 106 5.88 -10.57 12.81
C GLY A 106 7.19 -11.26 12.40
N ALA A 107 7.84 -10.83 11.32
CA ALA A 107 9.04 -11.46 10.75
C ALA A 107 10.29 -11.28 11.61
N LEU A 108 10.34 -10.22 12.43
CA LEU A 108 11.50 -9.85 13.26
C LEU A 108 11.37 -10.28 14.73
N LYS A 109 10.42 -11.16 15.07
CA LYS A 109 10.11 -11.52 16.46
C LYS A 109 11.29 -12.16 17.23
N GLN A 110 12.09 -11.29 17.85
CA GLN A 110 12.33 -11.28 19.29
C GLN A 110 11.56 -10.13 20.00
N ALA A 111 10.68 -9.40 19.31
CA ALA A 111 9.82 -8.38 19.92
C ALA A 111 8.60 -9.02 20.63
N PRO A 112 8.09 -8.43 21.74
CA PRO A 112 6.95 -8.96 22.48
C PRO A 112 5.76 -9.17 21.56
N SER A 113 4.89 -10.11 21.92
CA SER A 113 3.59 -10.35 21.31
C SER A 113 3.01 -9.08 20.65
N THR A 114 2.54 -9.25 19.40
CA THR A 114 1.88 -8.26 18.53
C THR A 114 1.03 -7.15 19.18
N PRO A 115 0.38 -7.33 20.35
CA PRO A 115 -0.30 -6.25 21.09
C PRO A 115 0.47 -4.95 21.38
N ASP A 116 1.82 -4.90 21.41
CA ASP A 116 2.55 -3.68 21.83
C ASP A 116 3.07 -2.80 20.67
N LEU A 117 2.75 -3.13 19.42
CA LEU A 117 3.13 -2.33 18.25
C LEU A 117 2.28 -1.07 18.17
N LYS A 118 2.83 0.03 18.70
CA LYS A 118 2.20 1.35 18.67
C LYS A 118 2.62 2.09 17.42
N ASN A 119 1.64 2.68 16.72
CA ASN A 119 1.87 3.68 15.68
C ASN A 119 2.89 4.73 16.18
N LYS A 120 4.01 4.90 15.49
CA LYS A 120 5.12 5.84 15.78
C LYS A 120 5.02 7.15 14.98
N GLY A 121 4.02 7.28 14.11
CA GLY A 121 3.71 8.48 13.36
C GLY A 121 3.62 9.73 14.22
N VAL A 122 4.08 10.85 13.66
CA VAL A 122 4.12 12.14 14.37
C VAL A 122 2.72 12.60 14.76
N ILE A 123 1.72 12.33 13.91
CA ILE A 123 0.28 12.48 14.16
C ILE A 123 -0.35 11.09 14.35
N LYS A 124 -1.21 10.94 15.37
CA LYS A 124 -1.94 9.69 15.65
C LYS A 124 -3.27 9.68 14.92
N GLU A 125 -3.21 9.33 13.65
CA GLU A 125 -4.35 9.32 12.75
C GLU A 125 -5.31 8.16 13.05
N GLN A 126 -6.61 8.43 13.17
CA GLN A 126 -7.63 7.39 13.26
C GLN A 126 -8.08 6.89 11.88
N ARG A 127 -7.96 7.76 10.87
CA ARG A 127 -8.26 7.54 9.46
C ARG A 127 -7.19 8.23 8.63
N TYR A 128 -7.00 7.78 7.39
CA TYR A 128 -6.15 8.41 6.38
C TYR A 128 -4.67 8.46 6.79
N SER A 129 -3.95 7.38 6.53
CA SER A 129 -2.60 7.15 7.04
C SER A 129 -1.51 7.95 6.29
N ILE A 130 -1.25 9.20 6.70
CA ILE A 130 -0.14 10.01 6.16
C ILE A 130 1.15 9.78 6.97
N PHE A 131 1.05 9.58 8.28
CA PHE A 131 2.22 9.46 9.18
C PHE A 131 2.34 8.09 9.83
N ARG A 132 1.31 7.25 9.73
CA ARG A 132 1.26 5.94 10.38
C ARG A 132 2.41 5.04 9.94
N HIS A 133 3.19 4.61 10.93
CA HIS A 133 4.20 3.57 10.76
C HIS A 133 4.51 2.87 12.08
N HIS A 134 5.11 1.70 11.98
CA HIS A 134 5.82 1.04 13.07
C HIS A 134 7.32 1.17 12.87
N CYS A 135 8.07 1.24 13.96
CA CYS A 135 9.53 1.16 13.92
C CYS A 135 9.97 -0.23 14.35
N ILE A 136 10.78 -0.89 13.53
CA ILE A 136 11.28 -2.23 13.78
C ILE A 136 12.75 -2.25 13.41
N SER A 137 13.62 -2.47 14.41
CA SER A 137 15.06 -2.18 14.26
C SER A 137 15.26 -0.74 13.77
N ASP A 138 15.94 -0.59 12.64
CA ASP A 138 16.30 0.62 11.91
C ASP A 138 15.29 0.97 10.79
N LYS A 139 14.16 0.26 10.72
CA LYS A 139 13.18 0.38 9.64
C LYS A 139 11.87 0.99 10.12
N LYS A 140 11.30 1.84 9.28
CA LYS A 140 9.94 2.35 9.36
C LYS A 140 9.05 1.57 8.38
N ILE A 141 8.09 0.84 8.92
CA ILE A 141 7.06 0.13 8.15
C ILE A 141 5.82 1.01 8.10
N TRP A 142 5.57 1.65 6.95
CA TRP A 142 4.47 2.59 6.74
C TRP A 142 3.24 1.86 6.21
N HIS A 143 2.17 1.81 6.99
CA HIS A 143 0.89 1.23 6.57
C HIS A 143 0.02 2.30 5.91
N ILE A 144 0.24 2.53 4.62
CA ILE A 144 -0.32 3.68 3.90
C ILE A 144 -1.84 3.59 3.73
N HIS A 145 -2.40 2.39 3.77
CA HIS A 145 -3.86 2.15 3.73
C HIS A 145 -4.45 1.77 5.10
N GLY A 146 -3.68 1.96 6.18
CA GLY A 146 -4.08 1.60 7.54
C GLY A 146 -3.62 0.20 7.96
N ASP A 147 -3.81 -0.12 9.24
CA ASP A 147 -3.38 -1.40 9.82
C ASP A 147 -4.45 -1.96 10.78
N ILE A 148 -4.35 -3.26 11.06
CA ILE A 148 -5.28 -3.98 11.94
C ILE A 148 -5.23 -3.58 13.43
N ASN A 149 -4.22 -2.85 13.90
CA ASN A 149 -4.19 -2.32 15.27
C ASN A 149 -5.10 -1.09 15.42
N VAL A 150 -5.40 -0.39 14.32
CA VAL A 150 -6.39 0.69 14.30
C VAL A 150 -7.38 0.43 13.16
N PRO A 151 -8.38 -0.46 13.36
CA PRO A 151 -9.26 -0.91 12.28
C PRO A 151 -9.98 0.22 11.54
N ASN A 152 -10.33 1.32 12.20
CA ASN A 152 -10.94 2.49 11.56
C ASN A 152 -10.06 3.10 10.43
N SER A 153 -8.75 2.88 10.48
CA SER A 153 -7.80 3.38 9.48
C SER A 153 -7.78 2.60 8.16
N ILE A 154 -8.33 1.38 8.14
CA ILE A 154 -8.36 0.51 6.96
C ILE A 154 -9.18 1.17 5.83
N THR A 155 -8.58 1.27 4.65
CA THR A 155 -9.15 1.92 3.46
C THR A 155 -9.73 0.89 2.49
N LEU A 156 -11.06 0.71 2.51
CA LEU A 156 -11.75 -0.30 1.67
C LEU A 156 -12.66 0.32 0.61
N GLY A 157 -13.59 1.18 1.06
CA GLY A 157 -14.56 1.89 0.21
C GLY A 157 -14.09 3.21 -0.43
N TYR A 158 -14.90 3.73 -1.36
CA TYR A 158 -14.60 4.98 -2.07
C TYR A 158 -14.67 6.21 -1.15
N GLU A 159 -15.50 6.19 -0.11
CA GLU A 159 -15.48 7.26 0.90
C GLU A 159 -14.09 7.39 1.51
N HIS A 160 -13.48 6.24 1.85
CA HIS A 160 -12.15 6.21 2.43
C HIS A 160 -11.07 6.69 1.47
N TYR A 161 -11.06 6.18 0.23
CA TYR A 161 -10.09 6.62 -0.78
C TYR A 161 -10.19 8.12 -1.06
N SER A 162 -11.41 8.66 -1.12
CA SER A 162 -11.64 10.10 -1.34
C SER A 162 -11.13 10.93 -0.17
N GLY A 163 -11.43 10.53 1.07
CA GLY A 163 -10.93 11.20 2.28
C GLY A 163 -9.41 11.07 2.45
N HIS A 164 -8.84 9.93 2.07
CA HIS A 164 -7.39 9.71 2.09
C HIS A 164 -6.69 10.60 1.07
N LEU A 165 -7.19 10.64 -0.16
CA LEU A 165 -6.70 11.55 -1.21
C LEU A 165 -6.80 13.01 -0.77
N GLN A 166 -7.89 13.44 -0.15
CA GLN A 166 -8.01 14.80 0.39
C GLN A 166 -6.94 15.08 1.45
N SER A 167 -6.68 14.12 2.34
CA SER A 167 -5.64 14.25 3.38
C SER A 167 -4.24 14.33 2.77
N MET A 168 -3.95 13.51 1.75
CA MET A 168 -2.69 13.58 0.99
C MET A 168 -2.54 14.93 0.29
N ARG A 169 -3.58 15.43 -0.36
CA ARG A 169 -3.57 16.75 -1.01
C ARG A 169 -3.32 17.87 -0.01
N ASN A 170 -3.97 17.83 1.14
CA ASN A 170 -3.72 18.81 2.20
C ASN A 170 -2.25 18.79 2.61
N TYR A 171 -1.68 17.61 2.87
CA TYR A 171 -0.27 17.48 3.23
C TYR A 171 0.68 17.98 2.14
N VAL A 172 0.41 17.65 0.88
CA VAL A 172 1.32 17.89 -0.23
C VAL A 172 1.21 19.31 -0.78
N THR A 173 0.00 19.80 -1.03
CA THR A 173 -0.24 21.02 -1.85
C THR A 173 -0.75 22.21 -1.06
N THR A 174 -1.49 21.99 0.02
CA THR A 174 -2.16 23.08 0.76
C THR A 174 -1.43 23.43 2.05
N GLY A 175 -0.71 22.47 2.62
CA GLY A 175 -0.32 22.52 4.02
C GLY A 175 -1.45 21.99 4.91
N SER A 176 -1.12 21.67 6.14
CA SER A 176 -2.05 21.02 7.06
C SER A 176 -2.00 21.66 8.43
N ARG A 177 -3.17 21.70 9.07
CA ARG A 177 -3.33 22.19 10.44
C ARG A 177 -3.57 20.99 11.35
N TYR A 178 -2.50 20.40 11.83
CA TYR A 178 -2.59 19.37 12.86
C TYR A 178 -2.61 20.03 14.24
N SER A 179 -3.26 19.42 15.22
CA SER A 179 -3.30 19.97 16.58
C SER A 179 -1.95 19.91 17.31
N LYS A 180 -0.97 19.17 16.78
CA LYS A 180 0.35 18.98 17.38
C LYS A 180 1.23 20.21 17.16
N GLU A 181 1.90 20.66 18.22
CA GLU A 181 2.89 21.73 18.17
C GLU A 181 3.98 21.43 17.12
N GLY A 182 4.37 22.45 16.35
CA GLY A 182 5.26 22.34 15.19
C GLY A 182 4.58 21.86 13.90
N PHE A 183 3.32 21.42 13.97
CA PHE A 183 2.51 20.95 12.83
C PHE A 183 1.18 21.71 12.66
N THR A 184 0.95 22.76 13.47
CA THR A 184 -0.25 23.61 13.44
C THR A 184 -0.35 24.44 12.17
N ASP A 185 0.78 24.86 11.62
CA ASP A 185 0.88 25.66 10.38
C ASP A 185 1.89 25.03 9.42
N LEU A 186 1.79 23.71 9.24
CA LEU A 186 2.71 22.98 8.36
C LEU A 186 2.49 23.43 6.91
N LYS A 187 3.53 24.05 6.32
CA LYS A 187 3.53 24.42 4.90
C LYS A 187 3.37 23.18 3.99
N PRO A 188 2.83 23.34 2.77
CA PRO A 188 2.77 22.28 1.78
C PRO A 188 4.10 21.54 1.62
N LEU A 189 4.09 20.22 1.44
CA LEU A 189 5.30 19.45 1.09
C LEU A 189 6.08 20.08 -0.06
N THR A 190 5.38 20.54 -1.10
CA THR A 190 6.00 21.17 -2.28
C THR A 190 6.91 22.36 -1.97
N ASN A 191 6.70 23.03 -0.83
CA ASN A 191 7.45 24.20 -0.38
C ASN A 191 8.51 23.85 0.68
N ARG A 192 8.58 22.58 1.11
CA ARG A 192 9.53 22.15 2.15
C ARG A 192 10.46 21.04 1.71
N LEU A 193 10.26 20.46 0.53
CA LEU A 193 11.10 19.37 0.00
C LEU A 193 12.61 19.66 0.07
N ASN A 194 13.06 20.88 -0.27
CA ASN A 194 14.48 21.27 -0.23
C ASN A 194 15.07 21.46 1.17
N ILE A 195 14.22 21.65 2.19
CA ILE A 195 14.64 21.99 3.56
C ILE A 195 14.29 20.88 4.55
N LEU A 196 13.80 19.74 4.06
CA LEU A 196 13.46 18.60 4.90
C LEU A 196 14.72 18.01 5.54
N THR A 197 14.80 18.11 6.86
CA THR A 197 15.86 17.47 7.66
C THR A 197 15.53 16.03 8.03
N GLU A 198 14.25 15.67 8.01
CA GLU A 198 13.75 14.32 8.31
C GLU A 198 12.46 14.01 7.53
N GLU A 199 12.19 12.72 7.30
CA GLU A 199 10.94 12.25 6.69
C GLU A 199 9.88 12.05 7.79
N TYR A 200 8.86 12.90 7.78
CA TYR A 200 7.71 12.83 8.68
C TYR A 200 6.67 11.84 8.18
N SER A 201 6.50 11.77 6.85
CA SER A 201 5.51 10.97 6.16
C SER A 201 6.17 10.04 5.15
N TRP A 202 5.51 8.92 4.84
CA TRP A 202 5.85 8.09 3.70
C TRP A 202 5.84 8.89 2.38
N ILE A 203 4.98 9.91 2.27
CA ILE A 203 4.90 10.76 1.08
C ILE A 203 6.20 11.55 0.90
N ASP A 204 6.85 12.00 1.97
CA ASP A 204 8.16 12.67 1.87
C ASP A 204 9.17 11.73 1.18
N SER A 205 9.21 10.47 1.63
CA SER A 205 10.07 9.44 1.06
C SER A 205 9.78 9.17 -0.41
N PHE A 206 8.51 9.21 -0.81
CA PHE A 206 8.09 9.01 -2.19
C PHE A 206 8.63 10.07 -3.16
N PHE A 207 8.85 11.31 -2.69
CA PHE A 207 9.43 12.37 -3.51
C PHE A 207 10.96 12.42 -3.47
N ILE A 208 11.57 11.95 -2.37
CA ILE A 208 13.01 12.12 -2.12
C ILE A 208 13.81 10.89 -2.53
N ARG A 209 13.29 9.68 -2.30
CA ARG A 209 14.03 8.43 -2.48
C ARG A 209 13.59 7.70 -3.73
N ASP A 210 14.49 6.91 -4.33
CA ASP A 210 14.07 5.97 -5.35
C ASP A 210 13.05 4.99 -4.77
N MET A 211 12.07 4.56 -5.57
CA MET A 211 10.97 3.73 -5.12
C MET A 211 10.90 2.44 -5.93
N TYR A 212 10.92 1.29 -5.24
CA TYR A 212 10.67 -0.01 -5.86
C TYR A 212 9.31 -0.54 -5.42
N ILE A 213 8.40 -0.72 -6.37
CA ILE A 213 7.05 -1.24 -6.17
C ILE A 213 7.04 -2.73 -6.49
N VAL A 214 6.67 -3.56 -5.51
CA VAL A 214 6.73 -5.02 -5.60
C VAL A 214 5.45 -5.65 -5.04
N GLY A 215 4.87 -6.60 -5.78
CA GLY A 215 3.69 -7.36 -5.30
C GLY A 215 2.42 -6.53 -5.12
N LEU A 216 2.38 -5.30 -5.64
CA LEU A 216 1.20 -4.44 -5.64
C LEU A 216 0.51 -4.54 -6.99
N THR A 217 -0.79 -4.82 -7.01
CA THR A 217 -1.57 -4.84 -8.25
C THR A 217 -1.65 -3.46 -8.89
N LEU A 218 -1.74 -2.40 -8.08
CA LEU A 218 -1.88 -1.01 -8.51
C LEU A 218 -3.07 -0.84 -9.45
N ASP A 219 -4.25 -1.24 -8.96
CA ASP A 219 -5.50 -1.14 -9.69
C ASP A 219 -5.88 0.34 -9.93
N PHE A 220 -6.70 0.63 -10.95
CA PHE A 220 -7.17 2.00 -11.21
C PHE A 220 -8.03 2.57 -10.08
N VAL A 221 -8.57 1.72 -9.20
CA VAL A 221 -9.28 2.17 -7.99
C VAL A 221 -8.37 2.73 -6.90
N GLU A 222 -7.06 2.48 -6.96
CA GLU A 222 -6.05 3.06 -6.03
C GLU A 222 -5.77 4.53 -6.41
N ILE A 223 -6.83 5.33 -6.42
CA ILE A 223 -6.86 6.72 -6.94
C ILE A 223 -5.88 7.65 -6.24
N ASP A 224 -5.56 7.35 -5.00
CA ASP A 224 -4.62 8.05 -4.13
C ASP A 224 -3.17 7.89 -4.63
N LEU A 225 -2.77 6.66 -4.95
CA LEU A 225 -1.46 6.35 -5.53
C LEU A 225 -1.34 6.86 -6.97
N TRP A 226 -2.39 6.69 -7.79
CA TRP A 226 -2.41 7.25 -9.15
C TRP A 226 -2.33 8.77 -9.16
N TRP A 227 -3.02 9.43 -8.22
CA TRP A 227 -2.89 10.86 -8.04
C TRP A 227 -1.47 11.25 -7.65
N LEU A 228 -0.84 10.54 -6.71
CA LEU A 228 0.51 10.87 -6.25
C LEU A 228 1.55 10.71 -7.36
N LEU A 229 1.48 9.62 -8.13
CA LEU A 229 2.33 9.40 -9.31
C LEU A 229 2.17 10.51 -10.35
N THR A 230 0.92 10.81 -10.71
CA THR A 230 0.58 11.86 -11.67
C THR A 230 1.05 13.22 -11.19
N PHE A 231 0.80 13.55 -9.93
CA PHE A 231 1.19 14.81 -9.33
C PHE A 231 2.71 14.96 -9.32
N ARG A 232 3.45 13.92 -8.92
CA ARG A 232 4.90 13.90 -8.95
C ARG A 232 5.44 14.18 -10.36
N GLU A 233 4.96 13.45 -11.37
CA GLU A 233 5.46 13.62 -12.74
C GLU A 233 5.09 14.99 -13.33
N ARG A 234 3.88 15.50 -13.06
CA ARG A 234 3.49 16.86 -13.45
C ARG A 234 4.41 17.92 -12.86
N ASN A 235 4.84 17.76 -11.60
CA ASN A 235 5.74 18.73 -10.97
C ASN A 235 7.16 18.70 -11.56
N LYS A 236 7.62 17.55 -12.07
CA LYS A 236 8.89 17.47 -12.81
C LYS A 236 8.88 18.31 -14.09
N TYR A 237 7.77 18.34 -14.82
CA TYR A 237 7.64 19.13 -16.06
C TYR A 237 7.30 20.60 -15.82
N LEU A 238 6.46 20.88 -14.81
CA LEU A 238 5.97 22.24 -14.56
C LEU A 238 6.85 23.04 -13.60
N HIS A 239 7.87 22.42 -12.99
CA HIS A 239 8.76 23.05 -11.99
C HIS A 239 7.99 23.79 -10.89
N LYS A 240 6.85 23.20 -10.45
CA LYS A 240 5.95 23.78 -9.45
C LYS A 240 6.35 23.46 -8.00
N CYS A 241 7.21 22.47 -7.80
CA CYS A 241 7.88 22.27 -6.53
C CYS A 241 9.10 23.17 -6.46
N GLU A 242 9.44 23.64 -5.26
CA GLU A 242 10.70 24.37 -5.05
C GLU A 242 11.92 23.47 -5.31
N MET A 243 11.74 22.14 -5.18
CA MET A 243 12.76 21.12 -5.45
C MET A 243 12.61 20.51 -6.84
N ASN A 244 13.74 20.23 -7.49
CA ASN A 244 13.77 19.34 -8.64
C ASN A 244 13.65 17.87 -8.19
N ILE A 245 12.60 17.19 -8.64
CA ILE A 245 12.36 15.78 -8.32
C ILE A 245 13.19 14.89 -9.25
N HIS A 246 14.21 14.23 -8.70
CA HIS A 246 15.16 13.40 -9.47
C HIS A 246 15.06 11.90 -9.21
N ASN A 247 14.31 11.48 -8.19
CA ASN A 247 14.16 10.08 -7.84
C ASN A 247 13.54 9.26 -8.97
N ARG A 248 13.73 7.94 -8.96
CA ARG A 248 13.17 7.00 -9.94
C ARG A 248 12.14 6.11 -9.27
N ILE A 249 11.11 5.73 -10.01
CA ILE A 249 10.11 4.76 -9.56
C ILE A 249 10.15 3.56 -10.50
N MET A 250 10.34 2.37 -9.94
CA MET A 250 10.35 1.11 -10.67
C MET A 250 9.25 0.18 -10.17
N TYR A 251 8.46 -0.36 -11.07
CA TYR A 251 7.38 -1.30 -10.81
C TYR A 251 7.73 -2.67 -11.38
N TYR A 252 7.80 -3.68 -10.51
CA TYR A 252 8.10 -5.06 -10.92
C TYR A 252 6.82 -5.83 -11.23
N LEU A 253 6.79 -6.41 -12.43
CA LEU A 253 5.65 -7.15 -12.96
C LEU A 253 6.11 -8.55 -13.42
N PRO A 254 5.46 -9.64 -12.99
CA PRO A 254 5.72 -10.95 -13.56
C PRO A 254 5.53 -10.97 -15.08
N SER A 255 6.52 -11.47 -15.81
CA SER A 255 6.54 -11.44 -17.28
C SER A 255 5.44 -12.30 -17.89
N CYS A 256 5.03 -13.38 -17.21
CA CYS A 256 3.95 -14.25 -17.68
C CYS A 256 2.61 -13.53 -17.83
N PHE A 257 2.39 -12.43 -17.10
CA PHE A 257 1.14 -11.66 -17.20
C PHE A 257 0.97 -10.94 -18.55
N LEU A 258 2.06 -10.83 -19.33
CA LEU A 258 2.05 -10.28 -20.68
C LEU A 258 2.03 -11.37 -21.76
N ASP A 259 2.03 -12.63 -21.36
CA ASP A 259 2.01 -13.78 -22.28
C ASP A 259 0.58 -14.10 -22.71
N ARG A 260 0.23 -13.76 -23.96
CA ARG A 260 -1.07 -14.05 -24.57
C ARG A 260 -1.38 -15.54 -24.72
N THR A 261 -0.39 -16.42 -24.56
CA THR A 261 -0.62 -17.87 -24.55
C THR A 261 -1.10 -18.38 -23.19
N GLN A 262 -0.82 -17.63 -22.12
CA GLN A 262 -1.18 -17.99 -20.74
C GLN A 262 -2.39 -17.20 -20.21
N TYR A 263 -2.65 -16.01 -20.77
CA TYR A 263 -3.69 -15.09 -20.32
C TYR A 263 -4.66 -14.73 -21.43
N LYS A 264 -5.90 -14.42 -21.04
CA LYS A 264 -6.92 -13.93 -21.96
C LYS A 264 -6.49 -12.60 -22.56
N ASP A 265 -6.81 -12.39 -23.84
CA ASP A 265 -6.46 -11.14 -24.53
C ASP A 265 -6.98 -9.89 -23.82
N GLU A 266 -8.18 -9.96 -23.22
CA GLU A 266 -8.75 -8.86 -22.44
C GLU A 266 -7.89 -8.48 -21.23
N ASP A 267 -7.40 -9.47 -20.48
CA ASP A 267 -6.55 -9.25 -19.30
C ASP A 267 -5.19 -8.66 -19.71
N VAL A 268 -4.59 -9.19 -20.77
CA VAL A 268 -3.31 -8.69 -21.32
C VAL A 268 -3.47 -7.26 -21.85
N ASN A 269 -4.58 -6.96 -22.54
CA ASN A 269 -4.87 -5.62 -23.05
C ASN A 269 -5.07 -4.63 -21.90
N HIS A 270 -5.83 -5.01 -20.86
CA HIS A 270 -6.01 -4.18 -19.67
C HIS A 270 -4.68 -3.88 -18.97
N LEU A 271 -3.83 -4.90 -18.79
CA LEU A 271 -2.51 -4.75 -18.21
C LEU A 271 -1.58 -3.88 -19.08
N THR A 272 -1.63 -4.03 -20.39
CA THR A 272 -0.86 -3.22 -21.34
C THR A 272 -1.24 -1.75 -21.22
N ALA A 273 -2.54 -1.43 -21.17
CA ALA A 273 -3.02 -0.06 -20.95
C ALA A 273 -2.53 0.51 -19.61
N LYS A 274 -2.55 -0.29 -18.54
CA LYS A 274 -1.98 0.11 -17.24
C LYS A 274 -0.49 0.42 -17.34
N ILE A 275 0.30 -0.41 -18.04
CA ILE A 275 1.74 -0.20 -18.23
C ILE A 275 2.02 1.09 -19.00
N GLU A 276 1.24 1.38 -20.05
CA GLU A 276 1.34 2.64 -20.80
C GLU A 276 1.08 3.85 -19.90
N LEU A 277 0.03 3.78 -19.06
CA LEU A 277 -0.27 4.83 -18.10
C LEU A 277 0.83 5.00 -17.05
N LEU A 278 1.35 3.91 -16.48
CA LEU A 278 2.49 3.94 -15.55
C LEU A 278 3.71 4.64 -16.18
N ARG A 279 4.05 4.28 -17.41
CA ARG A 279 5.16 4.91 -18.15
C ARG A 279 4.91 6.40 -18.39
N SER A 280 3.67 6.79 -18.69
CA SER A 280 3.29 8.20 -18.89
C SER A 280 3.47 9.05 -17.63
N VAL A 281 3.36 8.46 -16.44
CA VAL A 281 3.60 9.13 -15.14
C VAL A 281 5.00 8.86 -14.59
N GLY A 282 5.95 8.52 -15.46
CA GLY A 282 7.38 8.42 -15.14
C GLY A 282 7.77 7.16 -14.36
N VAL A 283 6.94 6.12 -14.34
CA VAL A 283 7.25 4.82 -13.75
C VAL A 283 7.94 3.92 -14.77
N GLN A 284 9.07 3.34 -14.37
CA GLN A 284 9.77 2.31 -15.12
C GLN A 284 9.14 0.95 -14.80
N VAL A 285 8.73 0.19 -15.81
CA VAL A 285 8.17 -1.16 -15.60
C VAL A 285 9.24 -2.18 -15.93
N ASN A 286 9.61 -3.01 -14.94
CA ASN A 286 10.48 -4.14 -15.12
C ASN A 286 9.65 -5.43 -15.17
N SER A 287 9.62 -6.06 -16.35
CA SER A 287 8.90 -7.30 -16.61
C SER A 287 9.81 -8.40 -17.15
N THR A 288 11.06 -8.48 -16.66
CA THR A 288 12.05 -9.49 -17.13
C THR A 288 12.04 -10.78 -16.31
N PHE A 289 11.31 -10.83 -15.20
CA PHE A 289 11.29 -11.97 -14.27
C PHE A 289 9.89 -12.60 -14.20
N GLY A 290 9.80 -13.84 -13.72
CA GLY A 290 8.51 -14.46 -13.36
C GLY A 290 7.75 -15.04 -14.55
N ILE A 291 8.43 -15.69 -15.49
CA ILE A 291 7.78 -16.39 -16.61
C ILE A 291 6.92 -17.58 -16.14
N ASN A 292 7.25 -18.16 -14.98
CA ASN A 292 6.54 -19.28 -14.38
C ASN A 292 5.69 -18.86 -13.17
N PHE A 293 5.52 -17.55 -12.92
CA PHE A 293 4.98 -17.04 -11.66
C PHE A 293 3.63 -17.65 -11.25
N THR A 294 2.79 -18.06 -12.20
CA THR A 294 1.47 -18.65 -11.97
C THR A 294 1.49 -20.16 -11.68
N ASN A 295 2.60 -20.84 -11.96
CA ASN A 295 2.64 -22.31 -11.96
C ASN A 295 2.55 -22.88 -10.54
N SER A 296 3.21 -22.25 -9.57
CA SER A 296 3.20 -22.71 -8.18
C SER A 296 3.55 -21.59 -7.20
N LYS A 297 3.36 -21.84 -5.88
CA LYS A 297 3.87 -20.94 -4.83
C LYS A 297 5.40 -20.84 -4.85
N GLU A 298 6.11 -21.88 -5.28
CA GLU A 298 7.58 -21.84 -5.38
C GLU A 298 8.02 -20.90 -6.51
N ASP A 299 7.36 -20.93 -7.66
CA ASP A 299 7.65 -19.99 -8.76
C ASP A 299 7.33 -18.53 -8.39
N GLN A 300 6.26 -18.30 -7.62
CA GLN A 300 5.97 -16.97 -7.07
C GLN A 300 7.10 -16.50 -6.15
N LYS A 301 7.60 -17.40 -5.28
CA LYS A 301 8.71 -17.11 -4.39
C LYS A 301 9.99 -16.82 -5.16
N GLU A 302 10.33 -17.61 -6.18
CA GLU A 302 11.50 -17.39 -7.05
C GLU A 302 11.47 -16.03 -7.74
N PHE A 303 10.29 -15.59 -8.22
CA PHE A 303 10.13 -14.24 -8.76
C PHE A 303 10.50 -13.17 -7.73
N TYR A 304 9.95 -13.24 -6.51
CA TYR A 304 10.25 -12.24 -5.49
C TYR A 304 11.73 -12.27 -5.07
N LEU A 305 12.35 -13.46 -4.97
CA LEU A 305 13.79 -13.57 -4.71
C LEU A 305 14.64 -12.94 -5.83
N SER A 306 14.24 -13.11 -7.10
CA SER A 306 14.89 -12.48 -8.25
C SER A 306 14.77 -10.96 -8.20
N VAL A 307 13.60 -10.44 -7.87
CA VAL A 307 13.36 -9.00 -7.70
C VAL A 307 14.20 -8.43 -6.56
N ILE A 308 14.25 -9.09 -5.40
CA ILE A 308 15.07 -8.66 -4.26
C ILE A 308 16.57 -8.61 -4.64
N THR A 309 17.04 -9.60 -5.40
CA THR A 309 18.42 -9.65 -5.90
C THR A 309 18.70 -8.50 -6.87
N ASP A 310 17.77 -8.18 -7.77
CA ASP A 310 17.88 -7.04 -8.69
C ASP A 310 17.90 -5.70 -7.93
N ILE A 311 17.05 -5.51 -6.92
CA ILE A 311 17.06 -4.31 -6.07
C ILE A 311 18.41 -4.17 -5.33
N HIS A 312 18.91 -5.27 -4.77
CA HIS A 312 20.18 -5.28 -4.04
C HIS A 312 21.36 -4.91 -4.94
N SER A 313 21.43 -5.46 -6.15
CA SER A 313 22.54 -5.21 -7.09
C SER A 313 22.57 -3.79 -7.66
N ARG A 314 21.42 -3.09 -7.70
CA ARG A 314 21.33 -1.69 -8.16
C ARG A 314 21.86 -0.67 -7.13
N LYS A 315 22.07 -1.11 -5.88
CA LYS A 315 22.34 -0.24 -4.72
C LYS A 315 23.50 -0.74 -3.85
N SER A 316 24.20 -1.78 -4.31
CA SER A 316 25.51 -2.21 -3.80
C SER A 316 26.61 -1.42 -4.51
#